data_AF-A0A7J7G057-F1
#
_entry.id   AF-A0A7J7G057-F1
#
_cell.length_a   1.000
_cell.length_b   1.000
_cell.length_c   1.000
_cell.angle_alpha   90.00
_cell.angle_beta   90.00
_cell.angle_gamma   90.00
#
_symmetry.space_group_name_H-M   'P 1'
#
loop_
_entity.id
_entity.type
_entity.pdbx_description
1 polymer ?
#
loop_
_entity_poly.entity_id
_entity_poly.type
_entity_poly.pdbx_seq_one_letter_code
_entity_poly.pdbx_strand_id
1 'polypeptide(L)'
;MLILTLTAAISTLHPRHCGSKESSSCKGPTPWQMAFLLSGFGLLVVGARGIRPCNLAFGADQFNPKTDSRKRATSSFFNWYYFTFTFAMMLYSGFQVSEGSTLASTPFQLQLFSRQDLA
;
A
#
# COMPACT_ATOMS: atom_id res chain seq x y z
N MET A 1 7.97 -4.45 -7.00
CA MET A 1 9.13 -4.06 -6.15
C MET A 1 10.29 -3.59 -6.99
N LEU A 2 10.81 -4.42 -7.90
CA LEU A 2 11.97 -4.10 -8.76
C LEU A 2 11.96 -2.69 -9.38
N ILE A 3 10.82 -2.28 -9.98
CA ILE A 3 10.67 -0.95 -10.62
C ILE A 3 10.79 0.19 -9.60
N LEU A 4 10.22 0.05 -8.40
CA LEU A 4 10.30 1.08 -7.37
C LEU A 4 11.73 1.20 -6.81
N THR A 5 12.43 0.08 -6.65
CA THR A 5 13.84 0.09 -6.24
C THR A 5 14.75 0.72 -7.30
N LEU A 6 14.47 0.49 -8.58
CA LEU A 6 15.17 1.14 -9.69
C LEU A 6 14.98 2.66 -9.67
N THR A 7 13.79 3.15 -9.33
CA THR A 7 13.52 4.59 -9.15
C THR A 7 14.38 5.21 -8.05
N ALA A 8 14.65 4.48 -6.96
CA ALA A 8 15.48 4.95 -5.86
C ALA A 8 17.00 4.79 -6.13
N ALA A 9 17.40 3.76 -6.86
CA ALA A 9 18.80 3.47 -7.16
C ALA A 9 19.37 4.37 -8.27
N ILE A 10 18.54 4.84 -9.20
CA ILE A 10 18.99 5.64 -10.34
C ILE A 10 18.66 7.11 -10.11
N SER A 11 19.69 7.93 -9.96
CA SER A 11 19.56 9.38 -9.69
C SER A 11 18.86 10.18 -10.79
N THR A 12 18.69 9.59 -11.98
CA THR A 12 17.96 10.17 -13.12
C THR A 12 16.44 9.98 -13.00
N LEU A 13 15.98 8.99 -12.21
CA LEU A 13 14.57 8.65 -12.06
C LEU A 13 13.90 9.34 -10.85
N HIS A 14 14.69 9.93 -9.96
CA HIS A 14 14.22 10.76 -8.85
C HIS A 14 14.62 12.23 -9.09
N PRO A 15 13.82 13.23 -8.64
CA PRO A 15 14.21 14.63 -8.75
C PRO A 15 15.56 14.91 -8.08
N ARG A 16 16.31 15.86 -8.63
CA ARG A 16 17.57 16.30 -8.01
C ARG A 16 17.27 16.93 -6.65
N HIS A 17 18.13 16.65 -5.67
CA HIS A 17 18.01 17.23 -4.35
C HIS A 17 18.15 18.76 -4.43
N CYS A 18 17.12 19.48 -3.97
CA CYS A 18 17.18 20.93 -3.81
C CYS A 18 17.67 21.24 -2.39
N GLY A 19 18.88 21.80 -2.28
CA GLY A 19 19.45 22.24 -1.01
C GLY A 19 18.93 23.62 -0.60
N SER A 20 18.83 23.88 0.71
CA SER A 20 18.16 25.06 1.30
C SER A 20 18.84 26.43 1.08
N LYS A 21 19.69 26.59 0.05
CA LYS A 21 20.48 27.82 -0.16
C LYS A 21 20.34 28.49 -1.53
N GLU A 22 19.52 27.99 -2.45
CA GLU A 22 19.15 28.74 -3.66
C GLU A 22 17.63 28.72 -3.86
N SER A 23 17.01 29.80 -3.41
CA SER A 23 15.58 30.11 -3.52
C SER A 23 15.18 30.60 -4.90
N SER A 24 15.65 29.94 -5.97
CA SER A 24 15.20 30.23 -7.34
C SER A 24 15.04 28.94 -8.14
N SER A 25 13.81 28.42 -8.15
CA SER A 25 13.30 27.38 -9.06
C SER A 25 13.83 25.96 -8.83
N CYS A 26 13.39 25.33 -7.74
CA CYS A 26 13.43 23.87 -7.66
C CYS A 26 12.44 23.30 -8.71
N LYS A 27 12.97 22.68 -9.78
CA LYS A 27 12.15 22.10 -10.84
C LYS A 27 11.51 20.81 -10.34
N GLY A 28 10.18 20.79 -10.34
CA GLY A 28 9.39 19.61 -9.95
C GLY A 28 9.69 18.37 -10.80
N PRO A 29 9.20 17.19 -10.38
CA PRO A 29 9.41 15.93 -11.09
C PRO A 29 8.93 16.04 -12.53
N THR A 30 9.71 15.49 -13.46
CA THR A 30 9.31 15.45 -14.86
C THR A 30 8.12 14.50 -15.05
N PRO A 31 7.26 14.73 -16.06
CA PRO A 31 6.12 13.84 -16.34
C PRO A 31 6.53 12.38 -16.53
N TRP A 32 7.73 12.14 -17.08
CA TRP A 32 8.27 10.80 -17.28
C TRP A 32 8.66 10.10 -15.97
N GLN A 33 9.27 10.81 -15.03
CA GLN A 33 9.58 10.29 -13.69
C GLN A 33 8.30 9.89 -12.95
N MET A 34 7.25 10.70 -13.06
CA MET A 34 5.92 10.39 -12.51
C MET A 34 5.27 9.19 -13.19
N ALA A 35 5.29 9.12 -14.52
CA ALA A 35 4.73 7.98 -15.26
C ALA A 35 5.40 6.65 -14.87
N PHE A 36 6.73 6.65 -14.73
CA PHE A 36 7.49 5.47 -14.30
C PHE A 36 7.16 5.06 -12.86
N LEU A 37 7.09 6.02 -11.95
CA LEU A 37 6.70 5.79 -10.56
C LEU A 37 5.29 5.21 -10.45
N LEU A 38 4.32 5.81 -11.16
CA LEU A 38 2.93 5.36 -11.18
C LEU A 38 2.77 3.97 -11.81
N SER A 39 3.55 3.65 -12.84
CA SER A 39 3.62 2.29 -13.40
C SER A 39 4.11 1.28 -12.35
N GLY A 40 5.15 1.63 -11.59
CA GLY A 40 5.67 0.81 -10.50
C GLY A 40 4.62 0.55 -9.41
N PHE A 41 3.87 1.58 -8.99
CA PHE A 41 2.76 1.44 -8.06
C PHE A 41 1.59 0.64 -8.64
N GLY A 42 1.24 0.85 -9.90
CA GLY A 42 0.19 0.11 -10.59
C GLY A 42 0.48 -1.39 -10.61
N LEU A 43 1.69 -1.78 -10.99
CA LEU A 43 2.12 -3.18 -10.99
C LEU A 43 2.17 -3.79 -9.59
N LEU A 44 2.53 -3.00 -8.58
CA LEU A 44 2.49 -3.43 -7.18
C LEU A 44 1.05 -3.73 -6.75
N VAL A 45 0.12 -2.81 -7.00
CA VAL A 45 -1.31 -2.98 -6.65
C VAL A 45 -1.89 -4.19 -7.39
N VAL A 46 -1.61 -4.34 -8.68
CA VAL A 46 -2.08 -5.48 -9.48
C VAL A 46 -1.53 -6.80 -8.91
N GLY A 47 -0.22 -6.88 -8.64
CA GLY A 47 0.40 -8.07 -8.07
C GLY A 47 -0.11 -8.41 -6.66
N ALA A 48 -0.26 -7.41 -5.79
CA ALA A 48 -0.76 -7.58 -4.43
C ALA A 48 -2.23 -8.08 -4.40
N ARG A 49 -3.03 -7.68 -5.40
CA ARG A 49 -4.41 -8.14 -5.55
C ARG A 49 -4.50 -9.53 -6.17
N GLY A 50 -3.58 -9.90 -7.05
CA GLY A 50 -3.57 -11.17 -7.77
C GLY A 50 -3.11 -12.39 -6.95
N ILE A 51 -2.21 -12.21 -5.98
CA ILE A 51 -1.66 -13.31 -5.17
C ILE A 51 -2.70 -13.93 -4.21
N ARG A 52 -3.66 -13.15 -3.75
CA ARG A 52 -4.66 -13.58 -2.75
C ARG A 52 -5.66 -14.61 -3.30
N PRO A 53 -6.30 -14.44 -4.47
CA PRO A 53 -7.26 -15.41 -5.00
C PRO A 53 -6.61 -16.74 -5.39
N CYS A 54 -5.38 -16.75 -5.92
CA CYS A 54 -4.73 -18.00 -6.34
C CYS A 54 -4.33 -18.88 -5.16
N ASN A 55 -3.82 -18.29 -4.06
CA ASN A 55 -3.53 -19.05 -2.84
C ASN A 55 -4.81 -19.63 -2.20
N LEU A 56 -5.93 -18.89 -2.27
CA LEU A 56 -7.20 -19.33 -1.72
C LEU A 56 -7.80 -20.50 -2.52
N ALA A 57 -7.76 -20.42 -3.86
CA ALA A 57 -8.22 -21.49 -4.74
C ALA A 57 -7.39 -22.76 -4.56
N PHE A 58 -6.06 -22.64 -4.47
CA PHE A 58 -5.18 -23.77 -4.19
C PHE A 58 -5.45 -24.39 -2.81
N GLY A 59 -5.67 -23.57 -1.79
CA GLY A 59 -6.06 -24.04 -0.46
C GLY A 59 -7.41 -24.76 -0.45
N ALA A 60 -8.36 -24.32 -1.28
CA ALA A 60 -9.66 -24.97 -1.43
C ALA A 60 -9.57 -26.31 -2.20
N ASP A 61 -8.68 -26.42 -3.18
CA ASP A 61 -8.50 -27.63 -4.00
C ASP A 61 -8.02 -28.84 -3.18
N GLN A 62 -7.37 -28.58 -2.04
CA GLN A 62 -6.98 -29.62 -1.07
C GLN A 62 -8.20 -30.36 -0.46
N PHE A 63 -9.40 -29.79 -0.52
CA PHE A 63 -10.61 -30.38 0.04
C PHE A 63 -11.49 -31.02 -1.04
N ASN A 64 -11.38 -32.34 -1.20
CA ASN A 64 -12.19 -33.06 -2.18
C ASN A 64 -13.65 -33.30 -1.66
N PRO A 65 -14.72 -32.83 -2.34
CA PRO A 65 -16.08 -32.74 -1.81
C PRO A 65 -16.88 -34.06 -1.71
N LYS A 66 -16.21 -35.23 -1.78
CA LYS A 66 -16.84 -36.56 -1.85
C LYS A 66 -17.59 -37.01 -0.58
N THR A 67 -17.41 -36.35 0.57
CA THR A 67 -18.08 -36.68 1.84
C THR A 67 -18.57 -35.41 2.56
N ASP A 68 -19.70 -35.49 3.29
CA ASP A 68 -20.28 -34.33 3.98
C ASP A 68 -19.36 -33.74 5.06
N SER A 69 -18.51 -34.57 5.68
CA SER A 69 -17.46 -34.13 6.59
C SER A 69 -16.46 -33.18 5.92
N ARG A 70 -16.13 -33.39 4.64
CA ARG A 70 -15.18 -32.55 3.88
C ARG A 70 -15.82 -31.28 3.35
N LYS A 71 -17.12 -31.30 3.02
CA LYS A 71 -17.88 -30.08 2.73
C LYS A 71 -17.90 -29.14 3.95
N ARG A 72 -18.12 -29.71 5.14
CA ARG A 72 -18.05 -28.95 6.40
C ARG A 72 -16.65 -28.40 6.67
N ALA A 73 -15.60 -29.18 6.39
CA ALA A 73 -14.21 -28.71 6.51
C ALA A 73 -13.90 -27.53 5.56
N THR A 74 -14.38 -27.59 4.31
CA THR A 74 -14.23 -26.51 3.32
C THR A 74 -14.94 -25.23 3.78
N SER A 75 -16.18 -25.36 4.27
CA SER A 75 -16.93 -24.22 4.85
C SER A 75 -16.21 -23.63 6.07
N SER A 76 -15.70 -24.47 6.97
CA SER A 76 -14.92 -24.04 8.12
C SER A 76 -13.63 -23.32 7.74
N PHE A 77 -12.95 -23.75 6.67
CA PHE A 77 -11.75 -23.11 6.14
C PHE A 77 -12.03 -21.68 5.68
N PHE A 78 -13.06 -21.48 4.85
CA PHE A 78 -13.46 -20.13 4.41
C PHE A 78 -13.90 -19.26 5.59
N ASN A 79 -14.66 -19.82 6.54
CA ASN A 79 -15.12 -19.06 7.70
C ASN A 79 -13.95 -18.54 8.55
N TRP A 80 -12.93 -19.39 8.79
CA TRP A 80 -11.72 -18.99 9.51
C TRP A 80 -10.86 -17.98 8.74
N TYR A 81 -10.77 -18.14 7.41
CA TYR A 81 -10.09 -17.18 6.54
C TYR A 81 -10.71 -15.78 6.63
N TYR A 82 -12.04 -15.66 6.52
CA TYR A 82 -12.71 -14.37 6.62
C TYR A 82 -12.68 -13.77 8.02
N PHE A 83 -12.77 -14.60 9.06
CA PHE A 83 -12.64 -14.16 10.45
C PHE A 83 -11.27 -13.51 10.69
N THR A 84 -10.19 -14.23 10.36
CA THR A 84 -8.82 -13.73 10.54
C THR A 84 -8.53 -12.51 9.67
N PHE A 85 -9.03 -12.47 8.44
CA PHE A 85 -8.90 -11.31 7.57
C PHE A 85 -9.59 -10.06 8.12
N THR A 86 -10.83 -10.22 8.61
CA THR A 86 -11.61 -9.12 9.20
C THR A 86 -10.92 -8.59 10.45
N PHE A 87 -10.44 -9.49 11.31
CA PHE A 87 -9.68 -9.12 12.51
C PHE A 87 -8.39 -8.36 12.16
N ALA A 88 -7.62 -8.84 11.18
CA ALA A 88 -6.42 -8.15 10.72
C ALA A 88 -6.71 -6.76 10.15
N MET A 89 -7.80 -6.60 9.39
CA MET A 89 -8.24 -5.30 8.89
C MET A 89 -8.62 -4.34 10.02
N MET A 90 -9.35 -4.81 11.03
CA MET A 90 -9.70 -4.01 12.21
C MET A 90 -8.45 -3.53 12.96
N LEU A 91 -7.47 -4.41 13.17
CA LEU A 91 -6.20 -4.04 13.80
C LEU A 91 -5.41 -3.04 12.95
N TYR A 92 -5.35 -3.25 11.63
CA TYR A 92 -4.65 -2.35 10.71
C TYR A 92 -5.28 -0.96 10.68
N SER A 93 -6.60 -0.88 10.55
CA SER A 93 -7.31 0.40 10.61
C SER A 93 -7.21 1.05 11.98
N GLY A 94 -7.25 0.27 13.06
CA GLY A 94 -7.06 0.77 14.43
C GLY A 94 -5.66 1.34 14.63
N PHE A 95 -4.64 0.70 14.08
CA PHE A 95 -3.25 1.18 14.12
C PHE A 95 -3.09 2.50 13.35
N GLN A 96 -3.69 2.63 12.17
CA GLN A 96 -3.71 3.89 11.43
C GLN A 96 -4.47 5.02 12.15
N VAL A 97 -5.56 4.70 12.85
CA VAL A 97 -6.28 5.67 13.68
C VAL A 97 -5.41 6.14 14.85
N SER A 98 -4.67 5.25 15.50
CA SER A 98 -3.71 5.61 16.56
C SER A 98 -2.55 6.49 16.03
N GLU A 99 -2.01 6.20 14.84
CA GLU A 99 -0.91 6.98 14.26
C GLU A 99 -1.38 8.31 13.64
N GLY A 100 -2.57 8.33 13.03
CA GLY A 100 -3.21 9.53 12.49
C GLY A 100 -3.70 10.49 13.57
N SER A 101 -4.17 9.99 14.71
CA SER A 101 -4.48 10.82 15.88
C SER A 101 -3.22 11.37 16.57
N THR A 102 -2.10 10.64 16.52
CA THR A 102 -0.78 11.11 16.99
C THR A 102 -0.20 12.19 16.07
N LEU A 103 -0.35 12.08 14.74
CA LEU A 103 0.07 13.12 13.78
C LEU A 103 -0.77 14.40 13.89
N ALA A 104 -2.09 14.28 14.09
CA ALA A 104 -3.00 15.42 14.25
C ALA A 104 -2.75 16.24 15.54
N SER A 105 -2.08 15.66 16.54
CA SER A 105 -1.77 16.32 17.82
C SER A 105 -0.36 16.91 17.88
N THR A 106 0.46 16.74 16.84
CA THR A 106 1.76 17.43 16.75
C THR A 106 1.60 18.85 16.17
N PRO A 107 2.15 19.90 16.83
CA PRO A 107 2.04 21.29 16.36
C PRO A 107 2.74 21.57 15.01
N PHE A 108 3.43 20.59 14.44
CA PHE A 108 4.20 20.69 13.21
C PHE A 108 3.32 20.69 11.94
N GLN A 109 2.17 20.02 11.95
CA GLN A 109 1.28 19.95 10.78
C GLN A 109 0.30 21.13 10.66
N LEU A 110 -0.06 21.80 11.77
CA LEU A 110 -0.92 22.99 11.72
C LEU A 110 -0.24 24.16 10.95
N GLN A 111 1.10 24.23 10.97
CA GLN A 111 1.85 25.21 10.17
C GLN A 111 1.97 24.85 8.69
N LEU A 112 1.87 23.57 8.33
CA LEU A 112 1.93 23.10 6.94
C LEU A 112 0.60 23.32 6.22
N PHE A 113 -0.53 23.08 6.90
CA PHE A 113 -1.87 23.33 6.33
C PHE A 113 -2.14 24.83 6.11
N SER A 114 -1.75 25.69 7.07
CA SER A 114 -1.92 27.15 6.93
C SER A 114 -1.09 27.78 5.80
N ARG A 115 0.00 27.11 5.36
CA ARG A 115 0.80 27.56 4.20
C ARG A 115 0.26 27.10 2.85
N GLN A 116 -0.67 26.14 2.80
CA GLN A 116 -1.28 25.68 1.55
C GLN A 116 -2.53 26.47 1.15
N ASP A 117 -3.19 27.16 2.09
CA ASP A 117 -4.34 28.04 1.80
C ASP A 117 -3.94 29.48 1.39
N LEU A 118 -2.64 29.77 1.24
CA LEU A 118 -2.12 31.10 0.89
C LEU A 118 -1.27 31.12 -0.40
N ALA A 119 -1.35 30.07 -1.21
CA ALA A 119 -0.72 29.97 -2.54
C ALA A 119 -1.76 29.71 -3.63
#